data_AF-A0A1F4FE68-F1
#
_entry.id   AF-A0A1F4FE68-F1
#
_cell.length_a   1.000
_cell.length_b   1.000
_cell.length_c   1.000
_cell.angle_alpha   90.00
_cell.angle_beta   90.00
_cell.angle_gamma   90.00
#
_symmetry.space_group_name_H-M   'P 1'
#
loop_
_entity.id
_entity.type
_entity.pdbx_description
1 polymer ?
#
loop_
_entity_poly.entity_id
_entity_poly.type
_entity_poly.pdbx_seq_one_letter_code
_entity_poly.pdbx_strand_id
1 'polypeptide(L)' 'MFHVIRDALEAQQGKIPGLLRVEVGRNFASSRRAVDFSLICDFDSRESLAGYHRHPAHMQTRIIVDPLVEEHWIVDYEL' A
#
# COMPACT_ATOMS: atom_id res chain seq x y z
N MET A 1 -8.17 14.57 1.09
CA MET A 1 -6.82 13.97 1.13
C MET A 1 -6.84 12.48 0.82
N PHE A 2 -7.72 11.67 1.43
CA PHE A 2 -7.79 10.22 1.18
C PHE A 2 -7.76 9.79 -0.30
N HIS A 3 -8.52 10.46 -1.18
CA HIS A 3 -8.50 10.15 -2.62
C HIS A 3 -7.10 10.26 -3.25
N VAL A 4 -6.28 11.24 -2.83
CA VAL A 4 -4.89 11.36 -3.33
C VAL A 4 -4.05 10.15 -2.92
N ILE A 5 -4.19 9.70 -1.67
CA ILE A 5 -3.48 8.52 -1.15
C ILE A 5 -3.94 7.26 -1.90
N ARG A 6 -5.26 7.05 -1.99
CA ARG A 6 -5.85 5.91 -2.69
C ARG A 6 -5.38 5.86 -4.15
N ASP A 7 -5.54 6.96 -4.88
CA ASP A 7 -5.24 6.98 -6.31
C ASP A 7 -3.74 6.76 -6.56
N ALA A 8 -2.85 7.27 -5.69
CA ALA A 8 -1.41 7.00 -5.77
C ALA A 8 -1.07 5.53 -5.52
N LEU A 9 -1.68 4.92 -4.49
CA LEU A 9 -1.46 3.51 -4.14
C LEU A 9 -1.97 2.56 -5.23
N GLU A 10 -3.22 2.73 -5.68
CA GLU A 10 -3.86 1.91 -6.71
C GLU A 10 -3.17 2.04 -8.06
N ALA A 11 -2.54 3.18 -8.35
CA ALA A 11 -1.78 3.39 -9.59
C ALA A 11 -0.53 2.49 -9.72
N GLN A 12 -0.14 1.75 -8.68
CA GLN A 12 0.93 0.74 -8.74
C GLN A 12 0.47 -0.54 -9.49
N GLN A 13 -0.83 -0.79 -9.56
CA GLN A 13 -1.39 -1.98 -10.18
C GLN A 13 -0.97 -2.10 -11.64
N GLY A 14 -0.45 -3.27 -12.01
CA GLY A 14 0.05 -3.54 -13.37
C GLY A 14 1.40 -2.90 -13.73
N LYS A 15 2.05 -2.17 -12.81
CA LYS A 15 3.38 -1.57 -13.05
C LYS A 15 4.53 -2.31 -12.38
N ILE A 16 4.24 -3.08 -11.33
CA ILE A 16 5.27 -3.75 -10.52
C ILE A 16 5.17 -5.26 -10.81
N PRO A 17 6.25 -5.89 -11.30
CA PRO A 17 6.26 -7.34 -11.51
C PRO A 17 5.94 -8.10 -10.23
N GLY A 18 5.02 -9.07 -10.33
CA GLY A 18 4.62 -9.93 -9.23
C GLY A 18 3.69 -9.31 -8.18
N LEU A 19 3.30 -8.03 -8.33
CA LEU A 19 2.20 -7.42 -7.58
C LEU A 19 0.87 -7.81 -8.24
N LEU A 20 0.12 -8.70 -7.60
CA LEU A 20 -1.10 -9.30 -8.15
C LEU A 20 -2.32 -8.43 -7.89
N ARG A 21 -2.38 -7.80 -6.71
CA ARG A 21 -3.51 -6.99 -6.27
C ARG A 21 -3.05 -5.83 -5.42
N VAL A 22 -3.76 -4.72 -5.56
CA VAL A 22 -3.72 -3.56 -4.65
C VAL A 22 -5.15 -3.20 -4.29
N GLU A 23 -5.44 -3.15 -3.00
CA GLU A 23 -6.74 -2.69 -2.48
C GLU A 23 -6.52 -1.66 -1.37
N VAL A 24 -7.27 -0.55 -1.44
CA VAL A 24 -7.23 0.50 -0.42
C VAL A 24 -8.63 0.70 0.17
N GLY A 25 -8.75 0.46 1.48
CA GLY A 25 -10.02 0.57 2.20
C GLY A 25 -10.01 1.76 3.16
N ARG A 26 -11.02 2.62 3.12
CA ARG A 26 -11.19 3.66 4.15
C ARG A 26 -11.84 3.05 5.39
N ASN A 27 -11.28 3.34 6.56
CA ASN A 27 -11.88 2.89 7.81
C ASN A 27 -13.23 3.59 8.07
N PHE A 28 -14.18 2.84 8.64
CA PHE A 28 -15.48 3.35 9.12
C PHE A 28 -15.68 3.18 10.63
N ALA A 29 -14.76 2.51 11.33
CA ALA A 29 -14.85 2.26 12.76
C ALA A 29 -14.38 3.46 13.59
N SER A 30 -15.03 3.71 14.73
CA SER A 30 -14.69 4.78 15.68
C SER A 30 -13.93 4.29 16.92
N SER A 31 -13.30 3.10 16.85
CA SER A 31 -12.55 2.53 17.97
C SER A 31 -11.27 3.33 18.24
N ARG A 32 -10.85 3.40 19.51
CA ARG A 32 -9.56 4.02 19.90
C ARG A 32 -8.35 3.39 19.19
N ARG A 33 -8.45 2.13 18.76
CA ARG A 33 -7.39 1.42 18.04
C ARG A 33 -7.56 1.43 16.52
N ALA A 34 -8.59 2.12 16.00
CA ALA A 34 -8.81 2.20 14.57
C ALA A 34 -7.80 3.14 13.91
N VAL A 35 -7.47 2.86 12.66
CA VAL A 35 -6.59 3.67 11.80
C VAL A 35 -7.42 4.29 10.68
N ASP A 36 -6.87 5.23 9.91
CA ASP A 36 -7.65 5.95 8.89
C ASP A 36 -8.00 5.11 7.65
N PHE A 37 -7.10 4.21 7.25
CA PHE A 37 -7.27 3.36 6.07
C PHE A 37 -6.39 2.10 6.14
N SER A 38 -6.67 1.13 5.28
CA SER A 38 -5.86 -0.06 5.03
C SER A 38 -5.34 -0.09 3.60
N LEU A 39 -4.16 -0.66 3.42
CA LEU A 39 -3.61 -1.08 2.13
C LEU A 39 -3.39 -2.60 2.20
N ILE A 40 -3.94 -3.34 1.25
CA ILE A 40 -3.72 -4.78 1.09
C ILE A 40 -3.09 -5.01 -0.28
N CYS A 41 -1.96 -5.70 -0.29
CA CYS A 41 -1.27 -6.09 -1.51
C CYS A 41 -1.05 -7.61 -1.52
N ASP A 42 -1.36 -8.24 -2.65
CA ASP A 42 -1.04 -9.65 -2.87
C ASP A 42 0.16 -9.75 -3.81
N PHE A 43 1.11 -10.62 -3.48
CA PHE A 43 2.29 -10.89 -4.30
C PHE A 43 2.37 -12.37 -4.66
N ASP A 44 2.96 -12.70 -5.81
CA ASP A 44 3.15 -14.10 -6.23
C ASP A 44 4.27 -14.83 -5.48
N SER A 45 5.16 -14.09 -4.80
CA SER A 45 6.34 -14.62 -4.12
C SER A 45 6.95 -13.60 -3.15
N ARG A 46 7.79 -14.08 -2.22
CA ARG A 46 8.59 -13.20 -1.34
C ARG A 46 9.60 -12.37 -2.12
N GLU A 47 10.12 -12.90 -3.22
CA GLU A 47 11.05 -12.23 -4.12
C GLU A 47 10.39 -11.02 -4.79
N SER A 48 9.15 -11.16 -5.24
CA SER A 48 8.37 -10.05 -5.80
C SER A 48 8.08 -8.97 -4.77
N LEU A 49 7.74 -9.33 -3.52
CA LEU A 49 7.61 -8.37 -2.42
C LEU A 49 8.94 -7.63 -2.14
N ALA A 50 10.08 -8.33 -2.11
CA ALA A 50 11.39 -7.70 -1.94
C ALA A 50 11.74 -6.78 -3.12
N GLY A 51 11.31 -7.13 -4.34
CA GLY A 51 11.43 -6.29 -5.54
C GLY A 51 10.56 -5.02 -5.46
N TYR A 52 9.33 -5.16 -4.98
CA TYR A 52 8.35 -4.09 -4.83
C TYR A 52 8.90 -2.90 -4.04
N HIS A 53 9.55 -3.14 -2.89
CA HIS A 53 10.10 -2.07 -2.06
C HIS A 53 11.16 -1.19 -2.75
N ARG A 54 11.80 -1.69 -3.81
CA ARG A 54 12.83 -0.97 -4.57
C ARG A 54 12.35 -0.51 -5.94
N HIS A 55 11.12 -0.85 -6.32
CA HIS A 55 10.61 -0.58 -7.65
C HIS A 55 10.35 0.93 -7.85
N PRO A 56 10.75 1.55 -8.99
CA PRO A 56 10.57 2.98 -9.22
C PRO A 56 9.14 3.47 -9.04
N ALA A 57 8.14 2.70 -9.47
CA ALA A 57 6.73 3.03 -9.29
C ALA A 57 6.32 3.07 -7.80
N HIS A 58 6.89 2.19 -6.97
CA HIS A 58 6.67 2.21 -5.53
C HIS A 58 7.33 3.44 -4.90
N MET A 59 8.56 3.75 -5.29
CA MET A 59 9.27 4.94 -4.81
C MET A 59 8.54 6.25 -5.16
N GLN A 60 7.97 6.35 -6.35
CA GLN A 60 7.13 7.50 -6.74
C GLN A 60 5.87 7.60 -5.90
N THR A 61 5.26 6.46 -5.57
CA THR A 61 4.08 6.42 -4.68
C THR A 61 4.43 6.93 -3.28
N ARG A 62 5.59 6.52 -2.73
CA ARG A 62 6.08 6.97 -1.43
C ARG A 62 6.30 8.49 -1.35
N ILE A 63 6.79 9.11 -2.43
CA ILE A 63 6.95 10.58 -2.47
C ILE A 63 5.61 11.30 -2.24
N ILE A 64 4.50 10.71 -2.70
CA ILE A 64 3.16 11.28 -2.56
C ILE A 64 2.54 10.92 -1.20
N VAL A 65 2.71 9.66 -0.76
CA VAL A 65 2.00 9.11 0.39
C VAL A 65 2.72 9.35 1.72
N ASP A 66 4.05 9.20 1.78
CA ASP A 66 4.81 9.30 3.04
C ASP A 66 4.59 10.64 3.77
N PRO A 67 4.49 11.82 3.09
CA PRO A 67 4.19 13.09 3.77
C PRO A 67 2.76 13.21 4.32
N LEU A 68 1.86 12.31 3.93
CA LEU A 68 0.44 12.34 4.29
C LEU A 68 0.10 11.29 5.38
N VAL A 69 1.08 10.50 5.81
CA VAL A 69 0.91 9.41 6.79
C VAL A 69 1.73 9.73 8.03
N GLU A 70 1.07 9.84 9.18
CA GLU A 70 1.73 10.06 10.47
C GLU A 70 2.33 8.77 11.04
N GLU A 71 1.56 7.68 11.00
CA GLU A 71 1.97 6.36 11.50
C GLU A 71 1.37 5.26 10.62
N HIS A 72 2.08 4.13 10.49
CA HIS A 72 1.58 2.93 9.83
C HIS A 72 2.20 1.67 10.46
N TRP A 73 1.51 0.54 10.28
CA TRP A 73 1.98 -0.78 10.70
C TRP A 73 1.91 -1.74 9.53
N ILE A 74 2.91 -2.62 9.42
CA ILE A 74 3.07 -3.54 8.30
C ILE A 74 3.18 -4.96 8.84
N VAL A 75 2.49 -5.89 8.18
CA VAL A 75 2.63 -7.32 8.38
C VAL A 75 2.69 -7.97 7.01
N ASP A 76 3.77 -8.69 6.76
CA ASP A 76 3.92 -9.55 5.59
C ASP A 76 3.78 -11.01 6.04
N TYR A 77 2.97 -11.79 5.34
CA TYR A 77 2.71 -13.18 5.68
C TYR A 77 2.40 -14.01 4.42
N GLU A 78 2.49 -15.33 4.55
CA GLU A 78 2.13 -16.27 3.49
C GLU A 78 0.73 -16.84 3.76
N LEU A 79 -0.02 -17.09 2.69
CA LEU A 79 -1.32 -17.76 2.71
C LEU A 79 -1.19 -19.26 2.45
#